data_AF-A0A7C3XEU6-F1
#
_entry.id   AF-A0A7C3XEU6-F1
#
_cell.length_a   1.000
_cell.length_b   1.000
_cell.length_c   1.000
_cell.angle_alpha   90.00
_cell.angle_beta   90.00
_cell.angle_gamma   90.00
#
_symmetry.space_group_name_H-M   'P 1'
#
loop_
_entity.id
_entity.type
_entity.pdbx_description
1 polymer ?
#
loop_
_entity_poly.entity_id
_entity_poly.type
_entity_poly.pdbx_seq_one_letter_code
_entity_poly.pdbx_strand_id
1 'polypeptide(L)'
;MPLGSDPSSPVRPAFVLVLSLIFLAIFAALAVCVGVTANGNLQMASNQASRNSALAAAQSGLQCARYLVATVGLPNTAVNQIRPEDSEQVWSLLIDHLSAVAIDGRQVQVWGITGGQVLRIADVPLDDATFSLAFYRYYAEPNAIFVRSTGRCGDVYRTIGMRMDIKKKGPVLRYGVASRGRMWLTGDTTVYGPIYSSWDVESISPFNMTSDSRVFGSINTVLTLDQVKAQSWQLETLDEHDRPIDVNGAPLGTNYQDRYYGPDDEIQGYHEGINYGQPDYENIPELDIANYDTSLYREMAHYDQSAQVSGDLICNGKIPAS
;
A
#
# COMPACT_ATOMS: atom_id res chain seq x y z
N MET A 1 30.38 107.10 -44.05
CA MET A 1 30.05 106.85 -42.63
C MET A 1 28.92 105.81 -42.56
N PRO A 2 28.92 104.95 -41.54
CA PRO A 2 28.87 103.48 -41.61
C PRO A 2 27.43 102.90 -41.66
N LEU A 3 27.17 101.65 -42.03
CA LEU A 3 27.22 100.41 -41.21
C LEU A 3 27.03 99.23 -42.18
N GLY A 4 27.87 98.20 -42.23
CA GLY A 4 28.00 97.18 -41.19
C GLY A 4 27.21 95.93 -41.58
N SER A 5 27.61 95.25 -42.66
CA SER A 5 27.05 93.95 -43.08
C SER A 5 27.75 92.83 -42.31
N ASP A 6 27.08 92.25 -41.33
CA ASP A 6 27.52 91.08 -40.57
C ASP A 6 27.00 89.78 -41.24
N PRO A 7 27.85 88.94 -41.83
CA PRO A 7 27.44 87.65 -42.35
C PRO A 7 27.45 86.61 -41.23
N SER A 8 26.40 86.62 -40.39
CA SER A 8 26.17 85.51 -39.46
C SER A 8 25.66 84.29 -40.25
N SER A 9 26.56 83.32 -40.47
CA SER A 9 26.23 82.08 -41.17
C SER A 9 25.25 81.23 -40.33
N PRO A 10 24.12 80.76 -40.89
CA PRO A 10 23.16 79.96 -40.15
C PRO A 10 23.60 78.49 -40.14
N VAL A 11 24.65 78.17 -39.38
CA VAL A 11 25.14 76.78 -39.22
C VAL A 11 24.37 76.01 -38.12
N ARG A 12 23.51 76.69 -37.35
CA ARG A 12 22.80 76.12 -36.20
C ARG A 12 21.59 75.20 -36.49
N PRO A 13 20.77 75.35 -37.56
CA PRO A 13 19.59 74.51 -37.76
C PRO A 13 19.92 73.09 -38.26
N ALA A 14 21.02 72.91 -38.99
CA ALA A 14 21.42 71.60 -39.51
C ALA A 14 21.83 70.63 -38.38
N PHE A 15 22.53 71.12 -37.35
CA PHE A 15 22.97 70.30 -36.22
C PHE A 15 21.80 69.80 -35.37
N VAL A 16 20.80 70.66 -35.11
CA VAL A 16 19.59 70.28 -34.35
C VAL A 16 18.82 69.18 -35.08
N LEU A 17 18.71 69.29 -36.41
CA LEU A 17 18.00 68.31 -37.22
C LEU A 17 18.69 66.93 -37.20
N VAL A 18 20.03 66.91 -37.29
CA VAL A 18 20.81 65.67 -37.14
C VAL A 18 20.62 65.06 -35.74
N LEU A 19 20.68 65.88 -34.68
CA LEU A 19 20.47 65.41 -33.32
C LEU A 19 19.07 64.81 -33.13
N SER A 20 18.03 65.48 -33.65
CA SER A 20 16.65 64.98 -33.61
C SER A 20 16.49 63.66 -34.36
N LEU A 21 17.12 63.50 -35.53
CA LEU A 21 17.10 62.25 -36.29
C LEU A 21 17.78 61.11 -35.53
N ILE A 22 18.90 61.39 -34.85
CA ILE A 22 19.59 60.40 -34.01
C ILE A 22 18.69 59.99 -32.84
N PHE A 23 18.08 60.94 -32.13
CA PHE A 23 17.15 60.63 -31.04
C PHE A 23 15.97 59.80 -31.52
N LEU A 24 15.36 60.17 -32.65
CA LEU A 24 14.23 59.43 -33.23
C LEU A 24 14.64 58.00 -33.60
N ALA A 25 15.83 57.82 -34.19
CA ALA A 25 16.35 56.49 -34.52
C ALA A 25 16.57 55.63 -33.27
N ILE A 26 17.11 56.21 -32.19
CA ILE A 26 17.32 55.51 -30.91
C ILE A 26 15.98 55.13 -30.27
N PHE A 27 15.01 56.03 -30.21
CA PHE A 27 13.69 55.74 -29.64
C PHE A 27 12.91 54.71 -30.47
N ALA A 28 13.01 54.75 -31.79
CA ALA A 28 12.43 53.74 -32.67
C ALA A 28 13.06 52.36 -32.43
N ALA A 29 14.39 52.28 -32.35
CA ALA A 29 15.09 51.04 -32.05
C ALA A 29 14.73 50.49 -30.66
N LEU A 30 14.63 51.36 -29.65
CA LEU A 30 14.21 51.01 -28.30
C LEU A 30 12.76 50.50 -28.27
N ALA A 31 11.84 51.19 -28.95
CA ALA A 31 10.43 50.78 -29.03
C ALA A 31 10.28 49.40 -29.70
N VAL A 32 11.03 49.14 -30.78
CA VAL A 32 11.06 47.81 -31.43
C VAL A 32 11.62 46.75 -30.47
N CYS A 33 12.70 47.05 -29.75
CA CYS A 33 13.28 46.12 -28.77
C CYS A 33 12.30 45.78 -27.62
N VAL A 34 11.62 46.78 -27.07
CA VAL A 34 10.58 46.58 -26.04
C VAL A 34 9.40 45.78 -26.60
N GLY A 35 8.98 46.04 -27.84
CA GLY A 35 7.92 45.27 -28.50
C GLY A 35 8.27 43.79 -28.67
N VAL A 36 9.50 43.49 -29.11
CA VAL A 36 9.97 42.11 -29.28
C VAL A 36 10.07 41.38 -27.93
N THR A 37 10.62 42.03 -26.90
CA THR A 37 10.74 41.43 -25.56
C THR A 37 9.39 41.21 -24.90
N ALA A 38 8.44 42.15 -25.04
CA ALA A 38 7.08 41.98 -24.54
C ALA A 38 6.35 40.82 -25.21
N ASN A 39 6.45 40.68 -26.53
CA ASN A 39 5.86 39.56 -27.26
C ASN A 39 6.49 38.22 -26.86
N GLY A 40 7.82 38.18 -26.69
CA GLY A 40 8.51 36.99 -26.17
C GLY A 40 8.01 36.59 -24.79
N ASN A 41 7.85 37.55 -23.88
CA ASN A 41 7.34 37.30 -22.53
C ASN A 41 5.89 36.80 -22.53
N LEU A 42 5.02 37.36 -23.38
CA LEU A 42 3.63 36.91 -23.51
C LEU A 42 3.54 35.47 -24.02
N GLN A 43 4.35 35.11 -25.02
CA GLN A 43 4.40 33.74 -25.52
C GLN A 43 4.93 32.78 -24.45
N MET A 44 5.96 33.18 -23.70
CA MET A 44 6.49 32.36 -22.59
C MET A 44 5.45 32.16 -21.48
N ALA A 45 4.73 33.22 -21.11
CA ALA A 45 3.67 33.17 -20.11
C ALA A 45 2.52 32.26 -20.56
N SER A 46 2.07 32.39 -21.83
CA SER A 46 1.05 31.51 -22.42
C SER A 46 1.50 30.05 -22.43
N ASN A 47 2.73 29.77 -22.87
CA ASN A 47 3.29 28.42 -22.87
C ASN A 47 3.43 27.84 -21.45
N GLN A 48 3.71 28.67 -20.44
CA GLN A 48 3.75 28.23 -19.04
C GLN A 48 2.35 27.94 -18.52
N ALA A 49 1.36 28.79 -18.80
CA ALA A 49 -0.03 28.57 -18.44
C ALA A 49 -0.59 27.29 -19.05
N SER A 50 -0.36 27.05 -20.35
CA SER A 50 -0.79 25.81 -21.03
C SER A 50 -0.09 24.57 -20.49
N ARG A 51 1.20 24.67 -20.13
CA ARG A 51 1.94 23.56 -19.47
C ARG A 51 1.37 23.22 -18.10
N ASN A 52 1.01 24.22 -17.31
CA ASN A 52 0.42 24.01 -16.00
C ASN A 52 -1.00 23.45 -16.10
N SER A 53 -1.79 23.95 -17.04
CA SER A 53 -3.15 23.46 -17.29
C SER A 53 -3.16 22.01 -17.77
N ALA A 54 -2.25 21.65 -18.70
CA ALA A 54 -2.08 20.26 -19.12
C ALA A 54 -1.64 19.35 -17.95
N LEU A 55 -0.78 19.83 -17.04
CA LEU A 55 -0.38 19.06 -15.85
C LEU A 55 -1.54 18.88 -14.87
N ALA A 56 -2.31 19.93 -14.60
CA ALA A 56 -3.48 19.88 -13.72
C ALA A 56 -4.56 18.93 -14.27
N ALA A 57 -4.78 18.93 -15.59
CA ALA A 57 -5.66 17.98 -16.26
C ALA A 57 -5.15 16.53 -16.10
N ALA A 58 -3.84 16.30 -16.28
CA ALA A 58 -3.25 14.99 -16.07
C ALA A 58 -3.42 14.50 -14.61
N GLN A 59 -3.23 15.39 -13.62
CA GLN A 59 -3.46 15.10 -12.19
C GLN A 59 -4.92 14.76 -11.89
N SER A 60 -5.85 15.51 -12.47
CA SER A 60 -7.29 15.25 -12.33
C SER A 60 -7.66 13.87 -12.88
N GLY A 61 -7.13 13.52 -14.07
CA GLY A 61 -7.30 12.18 -14.62
C GLY A 61 -6.74 11.08 -13.72
N LEU A 62 -5.57 11.29 -13.10
CA LEU A 62 -4.99 10.30 -12.19
C LEU A 62 -5.85 10.10 -10.94
N GLN A 63 -6.42 11.16 -10.38
CA GLN A 63 -7.36 11.03 -9.25
C GLN A 63 -8.65 10.32 -9.67
N CYS A 64 -9.16 10.61 -10.87
CA CYS A 64 -10.29 9.89 -11.44
C CYS A 64 -9.98 8.39 -11.57
N ALA A 65 -8.81 8.04 -12.11
CA ALA A 65 -8.38 6.63 -12.22
C ALA A 65 -8.26 5.94 -10.87
N ARG A 66 -7.73 6.62 -9.84
CA ARG A 66 -7.68 6.09 -8.47
C ARG A 66 -9.06 5.80 -7.93
N TYR A 67 -10.01 6.72 -8.11
CA TYR A 67 -11.40 6.53 -7.68
C TYR A 67 -12.06 5.35 -8.41
N LEU A 68 -11.85 5.23 -9.71
CA LEU A 68 -12.41 4.13 -10.51
C LEU A 68 -11.88 2.77 -10.05
N VAL A 69 -10.57 2.64 -9.85
CA VAL A 69 -9.97 1.40 -9.34
C VAL A 69 -10.46 1.09 -7.93
N ALA A 70 -10.58 2.10 -7.06
CA ALA A 70 -11.05 1.92 -5.68
C ALA A 70 -12.52 1.51 -5.58
N THR A 71 -13.32 1.72 -6.63
CA THR A 71 -14.75 1.37 -6.68
C THR A 71 -15.04 0.04 -7.35
N VAL A 72 -14.02 -0.64 -7.91
CA VAL A 72 -14.19 -1.98 -8.47
C VAL A 72 -14.52 -2.96 -7.35
N GLY A 73 -15.59 -3.74 -7.54
CA GLY A 73 -15.88 -4.89 -6.68
C GLY A 73 -14.87 -6.01 -6.92
N LEU A 74 -13.94 -6.19 -5.98
CA LEU A 74 -12.92 -7.24 -6.08
C LEU A 74 -13.41 -8.55 -5.46
N PRO A 75 -12.99 -9.72 -6.00
CA PRO A 75 -13.39 -11.02 -5.49
C PRO A 75 -12.71 -11.30 -4.14
N ASN A 76 -13.39 -12.07 -3.30
CA ASN A 76 -12.81 -12.60 -2.08
C ASN A 76 -12.16 -13.96 -2.36
N THR A 77 -10.96 -14.18 -1.82
CA THR A 77 -10.26 -15.47 -1.90
C THR A 77 -9.87 -15.96 -0.51
N ALA A 78 -10.06 -17.27 -0.28
CA ALA A 78 -9.66 -17.94 0.95
C ALA A 78 -8.13 -18.16 1.03
N VAL A 79 -7.43 -18.10 -0.11
CA VAL A 79 -5.98 -18.34 -0.20
C VAL A 79 -5.20 -17.07 0.19
N ASN A 80 -4.05 -17.21 0.84
CA ASN A 80 -3.22 -16.09 1.34
C ASN A 80 -2.21 -15.55 0.34
N GLN A 81 -2.19 -16.09 -0.88
CA GLN A 81 -1.35 -15.63 -1.96
C GLN A 81 -2.23 -15.16 -3.11
N ILE A 82 -1.81 -14.11 -3.81
CA ILE A 82 -2.42 -13.71 -5.07
C ILE A 82 -1.79 -14.57 -6.15
N ARG A 83 -2.57 -15.49 -6.70
CA ARG A 83 -2.12 -16.30 -7.81
C ARG A 83 -2.29 -15.52 -9.12
N PRO A 84 -1.55 -15.85 -10.18
CA PRO A 84 -1.65 -15.16 -11.47
C PRO A 84 -3.09 -15.11 -12.01
N GLU A 85 -3.89 -16.15 -11.78
CA GLU A 85 -5.30 -16.22 -12.15
C GLU A 85 -6.18 -15.21 -11.38
N ASP A 86 -5.88 -14.95 -10.10
CA ASP A 86 -6.61 -13.99 -9.30
C ASP A 86 -6.36 -12.57 -9.84
N SER A 87 -5.11 -12.28 -10.24
CA SER A 87 -4.74 -11.01 -10.90
C SER A 87 -5.36 -10.85 -12.29
N GLU A 88 -5.53 -11.93 -13.05
CA GLU A 88 -6.28 -11.91 -14.31
C GLU A 88 -7.75 -11.56 -14.07
N GLN A 89 -8.36 -12.15 -13.05
CA GLN A 89 -9.73 -11.86 -12.69
C GLN A 89 -9.92 -10.40 -12.27
N VAL A 90 -9.02 -9.84 -11.46
CA VAL A 90 -9.05 -8.42 -11.08
C VAL A 90 -8.95 -7.52 -12.31
N TRP A 91 -8.10 -7.86 -13.27
CA TRP A 91 -7.96 -7.11 -14.51
C TRP A 91 -9.23 -7.15 -15.37
N SER A 92 -9.84 -8.33 -15.53
CA SER A 92 -11.11 -8.49 -16.24
C SER A 92 -12.22 -7.67 -15.59
N LEU A 93 -12.33 -7.72 -14.26
CA LEU A 93 -13.33 -6.95 -13.51
C LEU A 93 -13.12 -5.44 -13.65
N LEU A 94 -11.86 -4.98 -13.73
CA LEU A 94 -11.57 -3.58 -14.00
C LEU A 94 -12.02 -3.17 -15.42
N ILE A 95 -11.78 -4.01 -16.42
CA ILE A 95 -12.24 -3.76 -17.80
C ILE A 95 -13.78 -3.64 -17.83
N ASP A 96 -14.47 -4.58 -17.21
CA ASP A 96 -15.93 -4.61 -17.16
C ASP A 96 -16.49 -3.39 -16.42
N HIS A 97 -15.91 -3.04 -15.27
CA HIS A 97 -16.30 -1.88 -14.48
C HIS A 97 -16.13 -0.58 -15.25
N LEU A 98 -14.97 -0.37 -15.88
CA LEU A 98 -14.70 0.84 -16.65
C LEU A 98 -15.62 0.96 -17.87
N SER A 99 -15.92 -0.17 -18.53
CA SER A 99 -16.84 -0.22 -19.65
C SER A 99 -18.28 0.09 -19.23
N ALA A 100 -18.69 -0.32 -18.03
CA ALA A 100 -20.01 -0.04 -17.47
C ALA A 100 -20.16 1.40 -16.96
N VAL A 101 -19.14 1.95 -16.30
CA VAL A 101 -19.17 3.33 -15.77
C VAL A 101 -19.20 4.37 -16.91
N ALA A 102 -18.52 4.09 -18.02
CA ALA A 102 -18.49 4.94 -19.22
C ALA A 102 -18.30 6.44 -18.90
N ILE A 103 -17.11 6.81 -18.41
CA ILE A 103 -16.77 8.18 -17.98
C ILE A 103 -17.17 9.18 -19.07
N ASP A 104 -18.13 10.07 -18.76
CA ASP A 104 -18.64 11.07 -19.73
C ASP A 104 -19.13 10.45 -21.06
N GLY A 105 -19.70 9.25 -20.99
CA GLY A 105 -20.17 8.48 -22.16
C GLY A 105 -19.03 7.97 -23.06
N ARG A 106 -17.78 8.06 -22.63
CA ARG A 106 -16.62 7.64 -23.43
C ARG A 106 -16.49 6.13 -23.44
N GLN A 107 -16.32 5.61 -24.66
CA GLN A 107 -16.06 4.19 -24.88
C GLN A 107 -14.65 3.82 -24.41
N VAL A 108 -14.57 2.65 -23.80
CA VAL A 108 -13.32 2.03 -23.37
C VAL A 108 -12.79 1.15 -24.51
N GLN A 109 -11.51 1.28 -24.82
CA GLN A 109 -10.84 0.45 -25.82
C GLN A 109 -9.78 -0.42 -25.15
N VAL A 110 -9.79 -1.71 -25.45
CA VAL A 110 -8.81 -2.67 -24.92
C VAL A 110 -8.09 -3.35 -26.07
N TRP A 111 -6.77 -3.45 -25.98
CA TRP A 111 -5.96 -4.19 -26.95
C TRP A 111 -4.70 -4.77 -26.34
N GLY A 112 -4.16 -5.79 -27.01
CA GLY A 112 -2.89 -6.42 -26.64
C GLY A 112 -1.69 -5.55 -27.00
N ILE A 113 -0.68 -5.58 -26.13
CA ILE A 113 0.65 -5.01 -26.36
C ILE A 113 1.70 -6.10 -26.16
N THR A 114 2.93 -5.87 -26.63
CA THR A 114 4.03 -6.81 -26.39
C THR A 114 4.21 -7.01 -24.88
N GLY A 115 3.99 -8.24 -24.42
CA GLY A 115 4.12 -8.60 -23.01
C GLY A 115 2.98 -8.10 -22.11
N GLY A 116 1.80 -7.75 -22.64
CA GLY A 116 0.69 -7.30 -21.80
C GLY A 116 -0.56 -6.85 -22.55
N GLN A 117 -1.37 -6.04 -21.86
CA GLN A 117 -2.56 -5.40 -22.39
C GLN A 117 -2.63 -3.94 -21.96
N VAL A 118 -3.35 -3.14 -22.74
CA VAL A 118 -3.69 -1.77 -22.38
C VAL A 118 -5.18 -1.54 -22.57
N LEU A 119 -5.76 -0.86 -21.59
CA LEU A 119 -7.10 -0.31 -21.63
C LEU A 119 -6.97 1.21 -21.72
N ARG A 120 -7.64 1.85 -22.68
CA ARG A 120 -7.61 3.30 -22.87
C ARG A 120 -9.01 3.88 -22.84
N ILE A 121 -9.10 5.03 -22.19
CA ILE A 121 -10.26 5.92 -22.21
C ILE A 121 -9.87 7.15 -23.02
N ALA A 122 -10.73 7.53 -23.96
CA ALA A 122 -10.52 8.70 -24.82
C ALA A 122 -10.47 10.01 -24.01
N ASP A 123 -10.17 11.12 -24.70
CA ASP A 123 -10.07 12.43 -24.09
C ASP A 123 -11.39 12.82 -23.42
N VAL A 124 -11.33 13.03 -22.10
CA VAL A 124 -12.38 13.56 -21.23
C VAL A 124 -12.19 15.07 -21.14
N PRO A 125 -13.21 15.87 -21.47
CA PRO A 125 -13.12 17.32 -21.42
C PRO A 125 -13.14 17.84 -19.97
N LEU A 126 -12.33 18.86 -19.74
CA LEU A 126 -12.42 19.85 -18.66
C LEU A 126 -12.62 21.22 -19.32
N ASP A 127 -12.81 22.28 -18.55
CA ASP A 127 -13.13 23.62 -19.07
C ASP A 127 -12.17 24.07 -20.21
N ASP A 128 -10.87 24.16 -19.93
CA ASP A 128 -9.85 24.63 -20.89
C ASP A 128 -8.81 23.55 -21.27
N ALA A 129 -9.03 22.31 -20.85
CA ALA A 129 -8.09 21.21 -21.03
C ALA A 129 -8.82 19.88 -21.19
N THR A 130 -8.11 18.84 -21.61
CA THR A 130 -8.65 17.47 -21.62
C THR A 130 -7.67 16.54 -20.94
N PHE A 131 -8.13 15.36 -20.52
CA PHE A 131 -7.24 14.28 -20.12
C PHE A 131 -7.68 12.95 -20.72
N SER A 132 -6.73 12.05 -20.99
CA SER A 132 -7.00 10.65 -21.34
C SER A 132 -6.33 9.71 -20.35
N LEU A 133 -6.92 8.53 -20.18
CA LEU A 133 -6.42 7.50 -19.27
C LEU A 133 -5.99 6.27 -20.05
N ALA A 134 -4.87 5.69 -19.63
CA ALA A 134 -4.43 4.38 -20.08
C ALA A 134 -4.01 3.54 -18.88
N PHE A 135 -4.62 2.36 -18.75
CA PHE A 135 -4.27 1.34 -17.77
C PHE A 135 -3.48 0.26 -18.50
N TYR A 136 -2.33 -0.12 -17.97
CA TYR A 136 -1.46 -1.14 -18.53
C TYR A 136 -1.33 -2.28 -17.52
N ARG A 137 -1.33 -3.50 -18.04
CA ARG A 137 -0.96 -4.70 -17.30
C ARG A 137 0.10 -5.46 -18.10
N TYR A 138 1.19 -5.80 -17.44
CA TYR A 138 2.29 -6.56 -18.04
C TYR A 138 2.31 -7.98 -17.50
N TYR A 139 2.49 -8.98 -18.36
CA TYR A 139 2.53 -10.40 -17.97
C TYR A 139 3.74 -10.74 -17.10
N ALA A 140 4.83 -9.98 -17.20
CA ALA A 140 6.00 -10.12 -16.32
C ALA A 140 5.72 -9.66 -14.88
N GLU A 141 4.69 -8.82 -14.67
CA GLU A 141 4.32 -8.25 -13.38
C GLU A 141 2.80 -8.33 -13.19
N PRO A 142 2.23 -9.54 -13.06
CA PRO A 142 0.78 -9.74 -13.10
C PRO A 142 0.05 -9.05 -11.94
N ASN A 143 0.74 -8.81 -10.83
CA ASN A 143 0.20 -8.21 -9.61
C ASN A 143 0.31 -6.68 -9.58
N ALA A 144 0.55 -6.03 -10.73
CA ALA A 144 0.63 -4.58 -10.83
C ALA A 144 -0.17 -4.05 -12.02
N ILE A 145 -0.88 -2.95 -11.78
CA ILE A 145 -1.58 -2.17 -12.80
C ILE A 145 -0.89 -0.81 -12.88
N PHE A 146 -0.44 -0.44 -14.06
CA PHE A 146 0.18 0.85 -14.29
C PHE A 146 -0.85 1.78 -14.91
N VAL A 147 -1.07 2.94 -14.31
CA VAL A 147 -2.00 3.93 -14.82
C VAL A 147 -1.21 5.11 -15.34
N ARG A 148 -1.60 5.60 -16.51
CA ARG A 148 -1.05 6.79 -17.15
C ARG A 148 -2.19 7.74 -17.45
N SER A 149 -2.04 8.97 -17.00
CA SER A 149 -2.94 10.07 -17.34
C SER A 149 -2.19 11.08 -18.19
N THR A 150 -2.73 11.41 -19.36
CA THR A 150 -2.17 12.42 -20.27
C THR A 150 -3.15 13.58 -20.35
N GLY A 151 -2.76 14.72 -19.81
CA GLY A 151 -3.50 15.97 -19.94
C GLY A 151 -3.03 16.78 -21.15
N ARG A 152 -3.96 17.49 -21.78
CA ARG A 152 -3.75 18.31 -22.98
C ARG A 152 -4.39 19.68 -22.81
N CYS A 153 -3.65 20.74 -23.16
CA CYS A 153 -4.15 22.11 -23.25
C CYS A 153 -3.62 22.72 -24.55
N GLY A 154 -4.47 22.82 -25.57
CA GLY A 154 -4.05 23.14 -26.94
C GLY A 154 -3.10 22.07 -27.51
N ASP A 155 -1.88 22.47 -27.88
CA ASP A 155 -0.83 21.58 -28.40
C ASP A 155 0.18 21.12 -27.31
N VAL A 156 -0.06 21.51 -26.06
CA VAL A 156 0.80 21.13 -24.95
C VAL A 156 0.25 19.90 -24.26
N TYR A 157 1.13 18.90 -24.07
CA TYR A 157 0.79 17.63 -23.42
C TYR A 157 1.65 17.42 -22.17
N ARG A 158 1.05 16.87 -21.12
CA ARG A 158 1.74 16.39 -19.92
C ARG A 158 1.21 15.04 -19.53
N THR A 159 2.12 14.14 -19.18
CA THR A 159 1.79 12.78 -18.82
C THR A 159 2.35 12.49 -17.43
N ILE A 160 1.51 11.93 -16.57
CA ILE A 160 1.90 11.41 -15.26
C ILE A 160 1.47 9.95 -15.16
N GLY A 161 2.17 9.17 -14.34
CA GLY A 161 1.86 7.77 -14.15
C GLY A 161 1.89 7.37 -12.68
N MET A 162 1.21 6.27 -12.37
CA MET A 162 1.30 5.61 -11.08
C MET A 162 1.28 4.10 -11.27
N ARG A 163 1.91 3.39 -10.33
CA ARG A 163 1.80 1.95 -10.18
C ARG A 163 0.80 1.66 -9.07
N MET A 164 -0.12 0.74 -9.32
CA MET A 164 -1.05 0.21 -8.34
C MET A 164 -0.75 -1.27 -8.15
N ASP A 165 -0.39 -1.66 -6.93
CA ASP A 165 -0.18 -3.08 -6.63
C ASP A 165 -1.52 -3.74 -6.33
N ILE A 166 -1.76 -4.90 -6.93
CA ILE A 166 -2.83 -5.80 -6.53
C ILE A 166 -2.35 -6.52 -5.28
N LYS A 167 -2.98 -6.23 -4.14
CA LYS A 167 -2.66 -6.82 -2.84
C LYS A 167 -3.94 -7.31 -2.19
N LYS A 168 -3.83 -8.38 -1.39
CA LYS A 168 -4.94 -8.85 -0.58
C LYS A 168 -5.25 -7.74 0.42
N LYS A 169 -6.53 -7.41 0.58
CA LYS A 169 -6.98 -6.64 1.73
C LYS A 169 -6.80 -7.55 2.94
N GLY A 170 -5.67 -7.44 3.62
CA GLY A 170 -5.38 -8.24 4.80
C GLY A 170 -6.49 -8.01 5.84
N PRO A 171 -7.22 -9.05 6.28
CA PRO A 171 -7.93 -8.91 7.53
C PRO A 171 -6.88 -8.76 8.64
N VAL A 172 -7.09 -7.78 9.54
CA VAL A 172 -6.45 -7.79 10.87
C VAL A 172 -6.63 -9.21 11.42
N LEU A 173 -5.55 -9.81 11.91
CA LEU A 173 -5.58 -11.11 12.59
C LEU A 173 -6.82 -11.18 13.50
N ARG A 174 -7.76 -12.09 13.21
CA ARG A 174 -9.03 -12.24 13.95
C ARG A 174 -8.89 -13.19 15.14
N TYR A 175 -7.68 -13.33 15.65
CA TYR A 175 -7.36 -14.18 16.78
C TYR A 175 -6.86 -13.30 17.92
N GLY A 176 -7.32 -13.56 19.14
CA GLY A 176 -6.75 -12.97 20.35
C GLY A 176 -5.31 -13.44 20.56
N VAL A 177 -5.00 -14.68 20.17
CA VAL A 177 -3.64 -15.24 20.15
C VAL A 177 -3.48 -16.16 18.94
N ALA A 178 -2.38 -16.01 18.20
CA ALA A 178 -2.03 -16.92 17.12
C ALA A 178 -0.55 -17.32 17.25
N SER A 179 -0.25 -18.61 17.13
CA SER A 179 1.10 -19.15 17.27
C SER A 179 1.41 -20.16 16.17
N ARG A 180 2.70 -20.29 15.84
CA ARG A 180 3.20 -21.41 15.03
C ARG A 180 3.52 -22.65 15.87
N GLY A 181 3.76 -22.44 17.16
CA GLY A 181 4.09 -23.49 18.12
C GLY A 181 2.86 -24.00 18.86
N ARG A 182 3.10 -25.04 19.68
CA ARG A 182 2.15 -25.47 20.70
C ARG A 182 1.84 -24.33 21.67
N MET A 183 0.63 -24.30 22.22
CA MET A 183 0.23 -23.34 23.23
C MET A 183 -0.19 -24.02 24.53
N TRP A 184 0.40 -23.58 25.64
CA TRP A 184 0.08 -24.02 26.99
C TRP A 184 -0.57 -22.86 27.75
N LEU A 185 -1.84 -23.02 28.09
CA LEU A 185 -2.67 -22.03 28.79
C LEU A 185 -2.94 -22.55 30.20
N THR A 186 -2.18 -22.07 31.17
CA THR A 186 -2.28 -22.52 32.57
C THR A 186 -2.30 -21.35 33.53
N GLY A 187 -2.72 -21.60 34.78
CA GLY A 187 -2.64 -20.63 35.87
C GLY A 187 -3.63 -19.48 35.75
N ASP A 188 -4.92 -19.80 35.64
CA ASP A 188 -6.04 -18.84 35.55
C ASP A 188 -5.88 -17.82 34.41
N THR A 189 -5.51 -18.32 33.22
CA THR A 189 -5.36 -17.48 32.03
C THR A 189 -6.71 -17.18 31.41
N THR A 190 -6.99 -15.90 31.12
CA THR A 190 -8.19 -15.47 30.38
C THR A 190 -7.80 -14.82 29.05
N VAL A 191 -8.28 -15.39 27.94
CA VAL A 191 -8.11 -14.85 26.58
C VAL A 191 -9.46 -14.41 26.04
N TYR A 192 -9.55 -13.17 25.56
CA TYR A 192 -10.72 -12.66 24.84
C TYR A 192 -10.49 -12.76 23.33
N GLY A 193 -11.30 -13.60 22.68
CA GLY A 193 -11.24 -13.85 21.24
C GLY A 193 -10.69 -15.24 20.89
N PRO A 194 -10.81 -15.65 19.62
CA PRO A 194 -10.38 -16.97 19.16
C PRO A 194 -8.85 -17.14 19.26
N ILE A 195 -8.39 -18.37 19.47
CA ILE A 195 -6.95 -18.68 19.42
C ILE A 195 -6.62 -19.63 18.28
N TYR A 196 -5.43 -19.53 17.71
CA TYR A 196 -4.98 -20.35 16.58
C TYR A 196 -3.56 -20.91 16.80
N SER A 197 -3.35 -22.17 16.44
CA SER A 197 -2.03 -22.78 16.34
C SER A 197 -1.85 -23.46 14.98
N SER A 198 -0.75 -23.15 14.29
CA SER A 198 -0.31 -23.87 13.08
C SER A 198 0.57 -25.08 13.39
N TRP A 199 0.55 -25.57 14.63
CA TRP A 199 1.30 -26.76 15.02
C TRP A 199 0.70 -28.00 14.36
N ASP A 200 1.47 -28.64 13.47
CA ASP A 200 1.06 -29.73 12.60
C ASP A 200 1.65 -31.10 12.99
N VAL A 201 2.38 -31.17 14.11
CA VAL A 201 2.96 -32.43 14.59
C VAL A 201 1.90 -33.27 15.30
N GLU A 202 1.31 -34.22 14.55
CA GLU A 202 0.20 -35.07 15.00
C GLU A 202 0.46 -35.83 16.31
N SER A 203 1.70 -36.27 16.57
CA SER A 203 2.02 -37.05 17.76
C SER A 203 1.92 -36.27 19.08
N ILE A 204 1.71 -34.95 19.01
CA ILE A 204 1.74 -34.07 20.16
C ILE A 204 0.64 -33.01 20.04
N SER A 205 -0.23 -32.91 21.06
CA SER A 205 -1.32 -31.93 21.05
C SER A 205 -0.87 -30.48 20.82
N PRO A 206 -1.51 -29.72 19.91
CA PRO A 206 -1.21 -28.32 19.65
C PRO A 206 -1.59 -27.39 20.81
N PHE A 207 -2.48 -27.83 21.70
CA PHE A 207 -2.94 -27.07 22.85
C PHE A 207 -2.85 -27.90 24.14
N ASN A 208 -2.55 -27.26 25.25
CA ASN A 208 -2.86 -27.79 26.58
C ASN A 208 -3.48 -26.64 27.37
N MET A 209 -4.61 -26.89 28.02
CA MET A 209 -5.33 -25.87 28.78
C MET A 209 -5.84 -26.45 30.08
N THR A 210 -5.49 -25.85 31.22
CA THR A 210 -5.99 -26.28 32.52
C THR A 210 -7.40 -25.76 32.77
N SER A 211 -8.12 -26.40 33.71
CA SER A 211 -9.54 -26.14 33.97
C SER A 211 -9.87 -24.78 34.57
N ASP A 212 -8.86 -24.10 35.11
CA ASP A 212 -8.96 -22.73 35.61
C ASP A 212 -8.87 -21.68 34.49
N SER A 213 -8.47 -22.06 33.28
CA SER A 213 -8.27 -21.11 32.17
C SER A 213 -9.51 -20.99 31.28
N ARG A 214 -9.64 -19.82 30.62
CA ARG A 214 -10.82 -19.46 29.82
C ARG A 214 -10.43 -18.81 28.50
N VAL A 215 -10.99 -19.31 27.42
CA VAL A 215 -10.94 -18.70 26.09
C VAL A 215 -12.35 -18.29 25.70
N PHE A 216 -12.62 -16.99 25.69
CA PHE A 216 -13.87 -16.43 25.19
C PHE A 216 -13.83 -16.35 23.66
N GLY A 217 -13.86 -17.53 23.03
CA GLY A 217 -13.77 -17.71 21.59
C GLY A 217 -13.50 -19.18 21.23
N SER A 218 -13.34 -19.44 19.92
CA SER A 218 -13.00 -20.78 19.43
C SER A 218 -11.50 -21.06 19.51
N ILE A 219 -11.17 -22.34 19.63
CA ILE A 219 -9.80 -22.85 19.52
C ILE A 219 -9.62 -23.41 18.10
N ASN A 220 -8.55 -23.04 17.41
CA ASN A 220 -8.39 -23.31 15.98
C ASN A 220 -7.06 -24.04 15.74
N THR A 221 -7.10 -25.20 15.09
CA THR A 221 -5.91 -26.00 14.75
C THR A 221 -5.90 -26.42 13.29
N VAL A 222 -4.69 -26.55 12.72
CA VAL A 222 -4.45 -27.11 11.39
C VAL A 222 -4.66 -28.63 11.33
N LEU A 223 -4.58 -29.33 12.47
CA LEU A 223 -4.83 -30.76 12.55
C LEU A 223 -6.31 -31.06 12.29
N THR A 224 -6.59 -32.01 11.41
CA THR A 224 -7.93 -32.53 11.16
C THR A 224 -8.41 -33.38 12.33
N LEU A 225 -9.73 -33.54 12.48
CA LEU A 225 -10.30 -34.36 13.55
C LEU A 225 -9.84 -35.83 13.43
N ASP A 226 -9.74 -36.36 12.20
CA ASP A 226 -9.25 -37.72 11.97
C ASP A 226 -7.80 -37.91 12.41
N GLN A 227 -6.94 -36.92 12.16
CA GLN A 227 -5.55 -36.93 12.63
C GLN A 227 -5.47 -36.93 14.15
N VAL A 228 -6.32 -36.17 14.83
CA VAL A 228 -6.40 -36.13 16.30
C VAL A 228 -6.93 -37.46 16.86
N LYS A 229 -8.02 -38.00 16.31
CA LYS A 229 -8.61 -39.28 16.74
C LYS A 229 -7.67 -40.48 16.58
N ALA A 230 -6.71 -40.41 15.66
CA ALA A 230 -5.70 -41.44 15.48
C ALA A 230 -4.66 -41.47 16.61
N GLN A 231 -4.65 -40.48 17.50
CA GLN A 231 -3.69 -40.34 18.59
C GLN A 231 -4.23 -40.89 19.91
N SER A 232 -3.35 -40.96 20.91
CA SER A 232 -3.68 -41.34 22.29
C SER A 232 -4.20 -40.17 23.14
N TRP A 233 -4.57 -39.05 22.51
CA TRP A 233 -5.04 -37.82 23.16
C TRP A 233 -6.18 -37.24 22.33
N GLN A 234 -7.03 -36.42 22.96
CA GLN A 234 -8.07 -35.66 22.25
C GLN A 234 -8.07 -34.21 22.73
N LEU A 235 -8.62 -33.30 21.92
CA LEU A 235 -8.75 -31.89 22.33
C LEU A 235 -10.02 -31.65 23.17
N GLU A 236 -11.10 -32.34 22.85
CA GLU A 236 -12.36 -32.29 23.59
C GLU A 236 -13.06 -33.65 23.49
N THR A 237 -13.88 -33.99 24.49
CA THR A 237 -14.70 -35.20 24.46
C THR A 237 -15.88 -35.05 23.49
N LEU A 238 -16.01 -35.99 22.55
CA LEU A 238 -17.04 -36.00 21.51
C LEU A 238 -17.96 -37.23 21.61
N ASP A 239 -19.19 -37.12 21.09
CA ASP A 239 -20.11 -38.23 20.88
C ASP A 239 -19.78 -39.04 19.61
N GLU A 240 -20.57 -40.08 19.33
CA GLU A 240 -20.44 -40.93 18.14
C GLU A 240 -20.65 -40.19 16.80
N HIS A 241 -21.16 -38.95 16.85
CA HIS A 241 -21.40 -38.07 15.69
C HIS A 241 -20.41 -36.90 15.64
N ASP A 242 -19.31 -36.97 16.40
CA ASP A 242 -18.26 -35.95 16.45
C ASP A 242 -18.72 -34.60 17.00
N ARG A 243 -19.70 -34.62 17.90
CA ARG A 243 -20.21 -33.41 18.56
C ARG A 243 -19.77 -33.39 20.02
N PRO A 244 -19.42 -32.22 20.55
CA PRO A 244 -19.11 -32.09 21.97
C PRO A 244 -20.31 -32.47 22.83
N ILE A 245 -20.05 -32.97 24.05
CA ILE A 245 -21.09 -33.40 24.98
C ILE A 245 -21.08 -32.60 26.29
N ASP A 246 -22.23 -32.58 26.96
CA ASP A 246 -22.38 -32.07 28.32
C ASP A 246 -22.07 -33.14 29.38
N VAL A 247 -22.09 -32.75 30.65
CA VAL A 247 -21.84 -33.65 31.80
C VAL A 247 -22.79 -34.85 31.92
N ASN A 248 -23.93 -34.82 31.22
CA ASN A 248 -24.90 -35.90 31.18
C ASN A 248 -24.74 -36.78 29.94
N GLY A 249 -23.77 -36.49 29.07
CA GLY A 249 -23.53 -37.19 27.81
C GLY A 249 -24.48 -36.79 26.68
N ALA A 250 -25.24 -35.70 26.83
CA ALA A 250 -26.06 -35.16 25.76
C ALA A 250 -25.22 -34.24 24.84
N PRO A 251 -25.54 -34.12 23.54
CA PRO A 251 -24.84 -33.19 22.66
C PRO A 251 -24.91 -31.76 23.21
N LEU A 252 -23.74 -31.15 23.35
CA LEU A 252 -23.57 -29.78 23.82
C LEU A 252 -24.24 -28.85 22.81
N GLY A 253 -25.30 -28.18 23.25
CA GLY A 253 -25.99 -27.14 22.47
C GLY A 253 -25.17 -25.85 22.42
N THR A 254 -25.81 -24.71 22.70
CA THR A 254 -25.13 -23.42 22.77
C THR A 254 -24.63 -23.05 24.17
N ASN A 255 -24.83 -23.92 25.17
CA ASN A 255 -24.36 -23.68 26.52
C ASN A 255 -22.98 -24.30 26.75
N TYR A 256 -21.93 -23.54 26.44
CA TYR A 256 -20.55 -23.99 26.60
C TYR A 256 -20.11 -24.17 28.07
N GLN A 257 -20.88 -23.68 29.04
CA GLN A 257 -20.55 -23.82 30.47
C GLN A 257 -20.78 -25.24 31.00
N ASP A 258 -21.69 -25.99 30.38
CA ASP A 258 -22.06 -27.35 30.80
C ASP A 258 -21.22 -28.44 30.12
N ARG A 259 -20.20 -28.03 29.37
CA ARG A 259 -19.31 -28.92 28.63
C ARG A 259 -18.64 -29.91 29.57
N TYR A 260 -18.68 -31.18 29.16
CA TYR A 260 -17.91 -32.22 29.82
C TYR A 260 -16.48 -32.25 29.30
N TYR A 261 -15.52 -32.34 30.22
CA TYR A 261 -14.11 -32.48 29.93
C TYR A 261 -13.65 -33.84 30.42
N GLY A 262 -13.33 -34.72 29.48
CA GLY A 262 -12.82 -36.06 29.76
C GLY A 262 -11.39 -36.01 30.30
N PRO A 263 -10.93 -37.04 31.03
CA PRO A 263 -9.57 -37.07 31.57
C PRO A 263 -8.48 -37.09 30.50
N ASP A 264 -8.81 -37.51 29.27
CA ASP A 264 -7.91 -37.56 28.12
C ASP A 264 -7.95 -36.27 27.27
N ASP A 265 -8.77 -35.29 27.66
CA ASP A 265 -8.88 -34.01 26.96
C ASP A 265 -7.69 -33.13 27.31
N GLU A 266 -7.01 -32.63 26.29
CA GLU A 266 -5.89 -31.69 26.47
C GLU A 266 -6.39 -30.27 26.83
N ILE A 267 -7.67 -29.97 26.58
CA ILE A 267 -8.30 -28.70 26.89
C ILE A 267 -9.35 -28.93 27.96
N GLN A 268 -9.06 -28.52 29.19
CA GLN A 268 -9.89 -28.74 30.37
C GLN A 268 -10.67 -27.50 30.82
N GLY A 269 -10.41 -26.34 30.21
CA GLY A 269 -10.99 -25.04 30.57
C GLY A 269 -12.11 -24.59 29.62
N TYR A 270 -12.72 -23.44 29.90
CA TYR A 270 -13.82 -22.89 29.08
C TYR A 270 -13.36 -22.50 27.67
N HIS A 271 -14.11 -22.91 26.64
CA HIS A 271 -13.97 -22.46 25.26
C HIS A 271 -15.29 -22.58 24.49
N GLU A 272 -15.44 -21.82 23.40
CA GLU A 272 -16.68 -21.75 22.60
C GLU A 272 -16.71 -22.78 21.44
N GLY A 273 -15.85 -23.81 21.51
CA GLY A 273 -15.70 -24.86 20.51
C GLY A 273 -14.29 -24.97 19.93
N ILE A 274 -14.07 -26.04 19.15
CA ILE A 274 -12.80 -26.32 18.48
C ILE A 274 -13.05 -26.47 16.99
N ASN A 275 -12.25 -25.76 16.21
CA ASN A 275 -12.24 -25.86 14.76
C ASN A 275 -11.00 -26.64 14.33
N TYR A 276 -11.23 -27.84 13.80
CA TYR A 276 -10.19 -28.71 13.23
C TYR A 276 -9.95 -28.39 11.75
N GLY A 277 -8.81 -28.85 11.22
CA GLY A 277 -8.48 -28.78 9.80
C GLY A 277 -8.50 -27.36 9.24
N GLN A 278 -8.20 -26.36 10.08
CA GLN A 278 -8.10 -24.99 9.61
C GLN A 278 -6.97 -24.88 8.60
N PRO A 279 -7.09 -24.03 7.57
CA PRO A 279 -6.05 -23.89 6.57
C PRO A 279 -4.72 -23.59 7.26
N ASP A 280 -3.68 -24.36 6.95
CA ASP A 280 -2.35 -24.02 7.42
C ASP A 280 -1.93 -22.72 6.75
N TYR A 281 -1.97 -21.67 7.57
CA TYR A 281 -1.54 -20.37 7.16
C TYR A 281 -0.02 -20.28 7.33
N GLU A 282 0.75 -21.02 6.54
CA GLU A 282 2.23 -20.90 6.47
C GLU A 282 2.68 -19.44 6.26
N ASN A 283 1.77 -18.58 5.78
CA ASN A 283 1.91 -17.14 5.67
C ASN A 283 0.66 -16.42 6.19
N ILE A 284 0.40 -16.42 7.51
CA ILE A 284 -0.49 -15.40 8.08
C ILE A 284 0.19 -14.05 7.85
N PRO A 285 -0.45 -13.08 7.16
CA PRO A 285 0.10 -11.75 6.99
C PRO A 285 0.52 -11.18 8.35
N GLU A 286 1.73 -10.63 8.43
CA GLU A 286 2.29 -10.06 9.67
C GLU A 286 2.66 -11.08 10.77
N LEU A 287 2.69 -12.39 10.52
CA LEU A 287 3.15 -13.40 11.51
C LEU A 287 4.48 -14.08 11.14
N ASP A 288 5.03 -13.78 9.97
CA ASP A 288 6.42 -14.11 9.65
C ASP A 288 7.36 -13.25 10.52
N ILE A 289 8.35 -13.88 11.16
CA ILE A 289 9.40 -13.20 11.93
C ILE A 289 10.15 -12.17 11.06
N ALA A 290 10.27 -12.41 9.75
CA ALA A 290 10.90 -11.48 8.82
C ALA A 290 10.09 -10.17 8.64
N ASN A 291 8.81 -10.17 8.99
CA ASN A 291 7.96 -8.97 8.96
C ASN A 291 8.10 -8.10 10.22
N TYR A 292 8.73 -8.61 11.29
CA TYR A 292 8.97 -7.86 12.52
C TYR A 292 10.38 -7.30 12.55
N ASP A 293 10.49 -5.98 12.71
CA ASP A 293 11.78 -5.34 12.97
C ASP A 293 12.24 -5.67 14.40
N THR A 294 13.06 -6.71 14.52
CA THR A 294 13.66 -7.16 15.79
C THR A 294 14.92 -6.38 16.16
N SER A 295 15.32 -5.34 15.42
CA SER A 295 16.55 -4.57 15.66
C SER A 295 16.64 -4.04 17.10
N LEU A 296 15.54 -3.49 17.62
CA LEU A 296 15.43 -2.98 18.98
C LEU A 296 15.77 -4.02 20.06
N TYR A 297 15.34 -5.28 19.88
CA TYR A 297 15.65 -6.37 20.81
C TYR A 297 17.08 -6.88 20.65
N ARG A 298 17.63 -6.87 19.43
CA ARG A 298 19.03 -7.23 19.18
C ARG A 298 19.99 -6.21 19.78
N GLU A 299 19.65 -4.93 19.71
CA GLU A 299 20.43 -3.84 20.32
C GLU A 299 20.39 -3.93 21.86
N MET A 300 19.25 -4.28 22.45
CA MET A 300 19.15 -4.54 23.89
C MET A 300 19.88 -5.81 24.34
N ALA A 301 19.84 -6.89 23.55
CA ALA A 301 20.54 -8.14 23.87
C ALA A 301 22.06 -8.05 23.72
N HIS A 302 22.58 -7.03 23.01
CA HIS A 302 24.01 -6.75 22.92
C HIS A 302 24.53 -5.76 23.97
N TYR A 303 23.68 -5.27 24.88
CA TYR A 303 24.10 -4.43 25.99
C TYR A 303 24.49 -5.26 27.23
N ASP A 304 25.44 -6.18 27.08
CA ASP A 304 26.45 -6.46 28.12
C ASP A 304 27.54 -7.40 27.59
N GLN A 305 28.67 -6.85 27.12
CA GLN A 305 30.01 -7.45 27.30
C GLN A 305 31.18 -6.57 26.85
N SER A 306 31.06 -5.24 26.95
CA SER A 306 32.23 -4.36 26.88
C SER A 306 32.04 -3.04 27.63
N ALA A 307 31.52 -3.12 28.86
CA ALA A 307 31.96 -2.16 29.86
C ALA A 307 33.44 -2.47 30.15
N GLN A 308 34.36 -1.85 29.40
CA GLN A 308 35.72 -1.63 29.87
C GLN A 308 35.62 -0.71 31.09
N VAL A 309 35.34 -1.30 32.24
CA VAL A 309 35.64 -0.70 33.53
C VAL A 309 37.17 -0.71 33.61
N SER A 310 37.77 0.47 33.51
CA SER A 310 39.16 0.70 33.88
C SER A 310 39.27 0.44 35.39
N GLY A 311 39.55 -0.81 35.72
CA GLY A 311 39.84 -1.28 37.06
C GLY A 311 40.97 -2.30 36.93
N ASP A 312 42.13 -1.97 37.47
CA ASP A 312 43.34 -2.77 37.38
C ASP A 312 43.08 -4.21 37.85
N LEU A 313 43.42 -5.17 36.98
CA LEU A 313 43.41 -6.59 37.32
C LEU A 313 44.52 -6.85 38.36
N ILE A 314 44.15 -7.17 39.60
CA ILE A 314 45.08 -7.74 40.57
C ILE A 314 45.32 -9.20 40.21
N CYS A 315 46.45 -9.48 39.56
CA CYS A 315 46.97 -10.84 39.37
C CYS A 315 48.25 -10.99 40.20
N ASN A 316 48.32 -12.00 41.08
CA ASN A 316 49.53 -12.39 41.83
C ASN A 316 50.06 -11.42 42.91
N GLY A 317 49.16 -10.75 43.66
CA GLY A 317 49.47 -10.32 45.04
C GLY A 317 50.61 -9.32 45.25
N LYS A 318 50.98 -8.51 44.25
CA LYS A 318 51.84 -7.34 44.46
C LYS A 318 51.35 -6.14 43.67
N ILE A 319 51.15 -5.02 44.38
CA ILE A 319 50.94 -3.69 43.81
C ILE A 319 52.31 -3.16 43.38
N PRO A 320 52.52 -2.68 42.14
CA PRO A 320 53.76 -2.03 41.77
C PRO A 320 53.90 -0.72 42.54
N ALA A 321 55.05 -0.53 43.20
CA ALA A 321 55.41 0.76 43.74
C ALA A 321 55.75 1.71 42.58
N SER A 322 55.25 2.93 42.71
CA SER A 322 55.39 4.11 41.83
C SER A 322 56.58 4.13 40.87
#